data_AF-A0A5K1JZN4-F1
#
_entry.id   AF-A0A5K1JZN4-F1
#
_cell.length_a   1.000
_cell.length_b   1.000
_cell.length_c   1.000
_cell.angle_alpha   90.00
_cell.angle_beta   90.00
_cell.angle_gamma   90.00
#
_symmetry.space_group_name_H-M   'P 1'
#
loop_
_entity.id
_entity.type
_entity.pdbx_description
1 polymer ?
#
loop_
_entity_poly.entity_id
_entity_poly.type
_entity_poly.pdbx_seq_one_letter_code
_entity_poly.pdbx_strand_id
1 'polypeptide(L)'
;ILHKAEPTSINPLDQHSALNRSIAGLSIGGETLGGWQGASGGWQTQTTYTVPEPPRTQNQSVSDDDDDDDRPIAQTMAARAARAASPATSVSIPASGKKENGIHPVFVITVDDPQRVGDPIRAYTMYTVHTKTTSPMYKKSTFSVLRRYSDFLWLYETLSMNNPGVVVPPVPDKSPFGRFDEEFVQQRRMGLEKCIQKIASHPVLQKDTDLKMFLESDTFALDIKHRKAEIAQEKGGLMAAIGQTITGPRFYETDEWFDKQKAYLDSLETQLRGLVKAIDIVAKQRADVATAAGEFAQAITELAGCDVGNQLVSSLNGLADVERKAQELQNIQASQDVITILATGSFPAFDLMCGD
;
A
#
# COMPACT_ATOMS: atom_id res chain seq x y z
N ILE A 1 43.93 -12.42 -47.37
CA ILE A 1 43.45 -13.25 -46.24
C ILE A 1 42.59 -12.33 -45.38
N LEU A 2 41.27 -12.40 -45.57
CA LEU A 2 40.29 -11.59 -44.85
C LEU A 2 40.20 -12.10 -43.40
N HIS A 3 40.44 -11.22 -42.42
CA HIS A 3 40.04 -11.48 -41.04
C HIS A 3 38.58 -11.06 -40.85
N LYS A 4 37.76 -12.06 -40.55
CA LYS A 4 36.33 -11.96 -40.24
C LYS A 4 36.20 -11.55 -38.76
N ALA A 5 35.58 -10.41 -38.49
CA ALA A 5 35.22 -9.99 -37.13
C ALA A 5 33.83 -10.56 -36.77
N GLU A 6 33.73 -11.27 -35.65
CA GLU A 6 32.45 -11.64 -35.00
C GLU A 6 31.84 -10.42 -34.28
N PRO A 7 30.50 -10.25 -34.29
CA PRO A 7 29.83 -9.25 -33.47
C PRO A 7 29.55 -9.80 -32.06
N THR A 8 30.23 -9.26 -31.05
CA THR A 8 29.84 -9.39 -29.63
C THR A 8 28.55 -8.61 -29.38
N SER A 9 27.47 -9.32 -29.04
CA SER A 9 26.20 -8.76 -28.58
C SER A 9 26.35 -8.14 -27.19
N ILE A 10 26.17 -6.83 -27.08
CA ILE A 10 26.12 -6.12 -25.79
C ILE A 10 24.69 -6.25 -25.23
N ASN A 11 24.58 -6.77 -24.01
CA ASN A 11 23.34 -6.94 -23.28
C ASN A 11 22.98 -5.59 -22.59
N PRO A 12 21.83 -4.96 -22.86
CA PRO A 12 21.54 -3.59 -22.41
C PRO A 12 21.16 -3.46 -20.91
N LEU A 13 21.57 -4.41 -20.07
CA LEU A 13 21.21 -4.46 -18.65
C LEU A 13 22.40 -4.25 -17.69
N ASP A 14 23.55 -3.83 -18.19
CA ASP A 14 24.77 -3.66 -17.38
C ASP A 14 25.29 -2.21 -17.33
N GLN A 15 24.37 -1.23 -17.32
CA GLN A 15 24.69 0.15 -16.93
C GLN A 15 24.18 0.45 -15.52
N HIS A 16 25.00 0.10 -14.54
CA HIS A 16 24.94 0.73 -13.22
C HIS A 16 25.46 2.17 -13.34
N SER A 17 24.56 3.14 -13.33
CA SER A 17 24.91 4.54 -13.03
C SER A 17 23.88 5.14 -12.07
N ALA A 18 24.39 5.56 -10.92
CA ALA A 18 23.67 6.10 -9.78
C ALA A 18 22.77 7.28 -10.13
N LEU A 19 21.46 7.15 -9.85
CA LEU A 19 20.54 8.28 -9.72
C LEU A 19 20.43 8.67 -8.26
N ASN A 20 21.44 9.39 -7.76
CA ASN A 20 21.28 10.24 -6.59
C ASN A 20 21.11 11.67 -7.13
N ARG A 21 19.88 12.08 -7.42
CA ARG A 21 19.54 13.48 -7.69
C ARG A 21 18.55 13.95 -6.64
N SER A 22 19.08 14.75 -5.71
CA SER A 22 18.37 15.46 -4.66
C SER A 22 17.38 16.47 -5.26
N ILE A 23 16.17 16.52 -4.71
CA ILE A 23 15.07 17.47 -5.06
C ILE A 23 15.28 18.87 -4.42
N ALA A 24 16.42 19.12 -3.78
CA ALA A 24 16.77 20.45 -3.27
C ALA A 24 17.28 21.35 -4.41
N GLY A 25 16.39 21.95 -5.19
CA GLY A 25 16.80 22.85 -6.27
C GLY A 25 15.74 23.62 -7.05
N LEU A 26 14.47 23.65 -6.60
CA LEU A 26 13.45 24.52 -7.22
C LEU A 26 13.37 25.85 -6.48
N SER A 27 14.39 26.71 -6.66
CA SER A 27 14.26 28.13 -6.36
C SER A 27 13.53 28.81 -7.53
N ILE A 28 12.24 29.08 -7.34
CA ILE A 28 11.46 29.93 -8.24
C ILE A 28 11.92 31.38 -7.99
N GLY A 29 12.66 31.94 -8.95
CA GLY A 29 13.07 33.33 -8.97
C GLY A 29 12.15 34.12 -9.89
N GLY A 30 11.44 35.10 -9.34
CA GLY A 30 10.65 36.09 -10.06
C GLY A 30 10.87 37.45 -9.42
N GLU A 31 11.60 38.29 -10.13
CA GLU A 31 12.11 39.59 -9.71
C GLU A 31 10.97 40.62 -9.63
N THR A 32 10.83 41.33 -8.50
CA THR A 32 10.08 42.59 -8.46
C THR A 32 10.94 43.71 -7.87
N LEU A 33 11.17 44.71 -8.72
CA LEU A 33 11.81 45.98 -8.44
C LEU A 33 10.94 46.82 -7.48
N GLY A 34 11.54 47.40 -6.43
CA GLY A 34 10.90 48.47 -5.66
C GLY A 34 11.51 48.68 -4.27
N GLY A 35 12.64 49.37 -4.19
CA GLY A 35 13.27 49.72 -2.92
C GLY A 35 12.62 50.91 -2.23
N TRP A 36 12.48 50.83 -0.90
CA TRP A 36 12.60 51.94 0.04
C TRP A 36 13.28 51.42 1.33
N GLN A 37 14.17 52.23 1.85
CA GLN A 37 15.21 51.91 2.81
C GLN A 37 14.80 52.35 4.23
N GLY A 38 15.13 51.55 5.24
CA GLY A 38 15.41 52.03 6.61
C GLY A 38 14.50 51.53 7.73
N ALA A 39 15.04 50.62 8.58
CA ALA A 39 15.24 50.81 10.03
C ALA A 39 15.14 49.49 10.82
N SER A 40 16.29 49.07 11.35
CA SER A 40 16.54 48.44 12.67
C SER A 40 15.60 47.34 13.21
N GLY A 41 16.19 46.15 13.46
CA GLY A 41 15.94 45.43 14.72
C GLY A 41 15.85 43.91 14.66
N GLY A 42 16.90 43.22 15.12
CA GLY A 42 16.74 42.08 16.04
C GLY A 42 16.87 40.65 15.51
N TRP A 43 17.99 40.03 15.92
CA TRP A 43 18.20 38.59 16.20
C TRP A 43 18.59 37.65 15.05
N GLN A 44 19.91 37.53 14.86
CA GLN A 44 20.57 36.30 14.44
C GLN A 44 20.65 35.32 15.62
N THR A 45 20.40 34.02 15.38
CA THR A 45 21.39 32.96 15.65
C THR A 45 21.09 31.71 14.83
N GLN A 46 22.18 31.12 14.41
CA GLN A 46 22.41 30.09 13.40
C GLN A 46 22.37 28.70 14.06
N THR A 47 21.65 27.74 13.47
CA THR A 47 21.66 26.34 13.94
C THR A 47 22.11 25.42 12.81
N THR A 48 23.36 24.96 12.92
CA THR A 48 23.99 23.88 12.13
C THR A 48 23.39 22.53 12.52
N TYR A 49 23.02 21.71 11.53
CA TYR A 49 22.60 20.31 11.73
C TYR A 49 23.79 19.36 11.53
N THR A 50 24.11 18.56 12.54
CA THR A 50 25.09 17.46 12.50
C THR A 50 24.39 16.11 12.46
N VAL A 51 24.82 15.23 11.55
CA VAL A 51 24.36 13.84 11.38
C VAL A 51 25.13 12.89 12.33
N PRO A 52 24.49 11.91 13.00
CA PRO A 52 25.22 10.90 13.78
C PRO A 52 25.66 9.67 12.95
N GLU A 53 26.91 9.26 13.12
CA GLU A 53 27.56 8.06 12.57
C GLU A 53 27.56 6.90 13.61
N PRO A 54 27.53 5.60 13.22
CA PRO A 54 27.52 4.47 14.16
C PRO A 54 28.91 4.18 14.81
N PRO A 55 28.96 3.61 16.03
CA PRO A 55 30.22 3.48 16.77
C PRO A 55 31.06 2.27 16.33
N ARG A 56 32.36 2.52 16.14
CA ARG A 56 33.45 1.53 16.10
C ARG A 56 33.91 1.22 17.53
N THR A 57 34.10 -0.06 17.83
CA THR A 57 34.75 -0.55 19.05
C THR A 57 36.27 -0.41 18.94
N GLN A 58 36.90 0.22 19.95
CA GLN A 58 38.35 0.22 20.15
C GLN A 58 38.70 -0.24 21.57
N ASN A 59 39.73 -1.10 21.63
CA ASN A 59 40.39 -1.68 22.80
C ASN A 59 41.12 -0.66 23.68
N GLN A 60 41.22 -0.96 24.99
CA GLN A 60 42.35 -0.69 25.91
C GLN A 60 42.18 -1.59 27.16
N SER A 61 43.00 -2.64 27.34
CA SER A 61 44.23 -2.78 28.18
C SER A 61 43.95 -2.75 29.71
N VAL A 62 44.41 -3.66 30.58
CA VAL A 62 45.81 -4.12 30.87
C VAL A 62 45.85 -5.36 31.83
N SER A 63 46.93 -6.16 31.70
CA SER A 63 47.74 -6.95 32.69
C SER A 63 47.08 -8.00 33.61
N ASP A 64 47.70 -9.11 34.02
CA ASP A 64 48.93 -9.90 33.77
C ASP A 64 48.71 -11.20 34.60
N ASP A 65 49.12 -12.38 34.14
CA ASP A 65 49.63 -13.46 35.01
C ASP A 65 50.17 -14.63 34.16
N ASP A 66 51.32 -15.12 34.61
CA ASP A 66 52.34 -15.94 33.96
C ASP A 66 52.03 -17.46 33.80
N ASP A 67 52.93 -18.09 33.01
CA ASP A 67 53.51 -19.44 33.16
C ASP A 67 53.19 -20.57 32.13
N ASP A 68 54.25 -20.83 31.34
CA ASP A 68 54.91 -22.10 31.00
C ASP A 68 54.32 -23.15 30.00
N ASP A 69 54.96 -23.14 28.83
CA ASP A 69 55.77 -24.20 28.20
C ASP A 69 55.21 -25.52 27.60
N ASP A 70 55.69 -25.74 26.36
CA ASP A 70 56.09 -27.00 25.70
C ASP A 70 55.12 -27.93 24.91
N ARG A 71 55.06 -27.65 23.58
CA ARG A 71 55.30 -28.55 22.40
C ARG A 71 54.34 -29.74 22.08
N PRO A 72 54.39 -30.33 20.85
CA PRO A 72 54.37 -29.71 19.53
C PRO A 72 53.42 -30.43 18.52
N ILE A 73 53.17 -29.74 17.41
CA ILE A 73 52.39 -30.19 16.24
C ILE A 73 53.21 -31.20 15.42
N ALA A 74 52.79 -32.48 15.40
CA ALA A 74 53.11 -33.40 14.30
C ALA A 74 52.17 -34.62 14.34
N GLN A 75 51.16 -34.63 13.46
CA GLN A 75 50.64 -35.79 12.70
C GLN A 75 49.21 -35.55 12.19
N THR A 76 49.10 -34.56 11.31
CA THR A 76 48.20 -34.67 10.16
C THR A 76 48.75 -35.78 9.24
N MET A 77 47.89 -36.72 8.82
CA MET A 77 48.11 -37.75 7.78
C MET A 77 48.49 -39.20 8.20
N ALA A 78 47.75 -39.84 9.12
CA ALA A 78 47.90 -41.30 9.32
C ALA A 78 46.67 -42.12 9.76
N ALA A 79 45.44 -41.57 9.80
CA ALA A 79 44.26 -42.37 10.20
C ALA A 79 43.04 -42.23 9.27
N ARG A 80 43.29 -41.98 7.97
CA ARG A 80 42.28 -42.04 6.89
C ARG A 80 42.01 -43.48 6.39
N ALA A 81 42.50 -44.50 7.09
CA ALA A 81 42.42 -45.89 6.61
C ALA A 81 42.26 -46.89 7.77
N ALA A 82 41.22 -46.75 8.59
CA ALA A 82 40.74 -47.86 9.41
C ALA A 82 39.30 -47.62 9.87
N ARG A 83 38.40 -48.53 9.48
CA ARG A 83 37.10 -48.86 10.10
C ARG A 83 36.00 -47.81 9.89
N ALA A 84 35.11 -47.87 8.90
CA ALA A 84 34.41 -49.02 8.28
C ALA A 84 33.83 -50.00 9.31
N ALA A 85 32.49 -50.02 9.39
CA ALA A 85 31.58 -50.88 10.16
C ALA A 85 31.08 -50.32 11.50
N SER A 86 29.84 -49.80 11.47
CA SER A 86 28.86 -49.86 12.57
C SER A 86 27.44 -49.68 11.99
N PRO A 87 26.40 -50.25 12.66
CA PRO A 87 25.24 -50.83 11.99
C PRO A 87 24.05 -49.88 11.82
N ALA A 88 23.18 -50.24 10.88
CA ALA A 88 21.96 -49.53 10.53
C ALA A 88 20.91 -49.59 11.66
N THR A 89 20.49 -48.42 12.13
CA THR A 89 19.25 -48.24 12.89
C THR A 89 18.20 -47.70 11.93
N SER A 90 17.27 -48.55 11.51
CA SER A 90 16.13 -48.19 10.66
C SER A 90 15.12 -47.38 11.47
N VAL A 91 15.16 -46.06 11.35
CA VAL A 91 14.04 -45.20 11.74
C VAL A 91 13.12 -45.07 10.52
N SER A 92 11.97 -45.72 10.60
CA SER A 92 10.89 -45.62 9.62
C SER A 92 10.27 -44.22 9.67
N ILE A 93 10.58 -43.40 8.66
CA ILE A 93 9.92 -42.12 8.39
C ILE A 93 8.54 -42.44 7.78
N PRO A 94 7.41 -42.01 8.38
CA PRO A 94 6.14 -42.08 7.68
C PRO A 94 6.16 -41.10 6.50
N ALA A 95 5.77 -41.62 5.33
CA ALA A 95 5.79 -40.91 4.06
C ALA A 95 5.06 -39.56 4.15
N SER A 96 5.86 -38.48 4.20
CA SER A 96 5.36 -37.12 4.08
C SER A 96 4.74 -36.94 2.70
N GLY A 97 3.54 -36.36 2.70
CA GLY A 97 2.69 -36.15 1.53
C GLY A 97 3.40 -35.45 0.38
N LYS A 98 2.82 -35.67 -0.81
CA LYS A 98 3.15 -35.04 -2.09
C LYS A 98 3.76 -33.65 -1.90
N LYS A 99 4.99 -33.46 -2.36
CA LYS A 99 5.53 -32.14 -2.66
C LYS A 99 4.66 -31.54 -3.76
N GLU A 100 3.67 -30.77 -3.36
CA GLU A 100 2.88 -29.95 -4.27
C GLU A 100 3.82 -28.86 -4.80
N ASN A 101 3.98 -28.81 -6.12
CA ASN A 101 4.78 -27.78 -6.79
C ASN A 101 4.28 -26.40 -6.33
N GLY A 102 5.18 -25.60 -5.76
CA GLY A 102 4.91 -24.36 -5.02
C GLY A 102 4.39 -23.18 -5.86
N ILE A 103 3.23 -23.34 -6.48
CA ILE A 103 2.51 -22.24 -7.14
C ILE A 103 1.49 -21.71 -6.13
N HIS A 104 1.79 -20.57 -5.51
CA HIS A 104 0.82 -19.88 -4.67
C HIS A 104 -0.42 -19.54 -5.52
N PRO A 105 -1.64 -19.79 -5.01
CA PRO A 105 -2.82 -19.52 -5.80
C PRO A 105 -2.96 -18.02 -6.00
N VAL A 106 -3.11 -17.61 -7.25
CA VAL A 106 -3.25 -16.21 -7.64
C VAL A 106 -4.72 -15.87 -7.63
N PHE A 107 -5.06 -14.73 -7.02
CA PHE A 107 -6.38 -14.12 -7.14
C PHE A 107 -6.30 -12.80 -7.88
N VAL A 108 -7.27 -12.58 -8.75
CA VAL A 108 -7.57 -11.29 -9.36
C VAL A 108 -9.03 -11.00 -9.07
N ILE A 109 -9.28 -10.00 -8.23
CA ILE A 109 -10.61 -9.61 -7.78
C ILE A 109 -10.86 -8.17 -8.19
N THR A 110 -11.99 -7.92 -8.84
CA THR A 110 -12.44 -6.57 -9.20
C THR A 110 -13.83 -6.33 -8.62
N VAL A 111 -14.08 -5.09 -8.18
CA VAL A 111 -15.38 -4.69 -7.63
C VAL A 111 -15.95 -3.60 -8.52
N ASP A 112 -17.12 -3.86 -9.10
CA ASP A 112 -17.73 -3.00 -10.12
C ASP A 112 -19.27 -2.94 -9.95
N ASP A 113 -19.94 -2.27 -10.89
CA ASP A 113 -21.38 -2.18 -11.08
C ASP A 113 -22.12 -1.80 -9.78
N PRO A 114 -21.91 -0.56 -9.27
CA PRO A 114 -22.60 -0.11 -8.08
C PRO A 114 -24.09 0.10 -8.37
N GLN A 115 -24.92 -0.82 -7.88
CA GLN A 115 -26.37 -0.78 -8.07
C GLN A 115 -27.08 -0.36 -6.79
N ARG A 116 -27.98 0.63 -6.88
CA ARG A 116 -28.87 0.99 -5.77
C ARG A 116 -30.03 0.01 -5.73
N VAL A 117 -30.09 -0.78 -4.66
CA VAL A 117 -31.11 -1.83 -4.46
C VAL A 117 -31.94 -1.52 -3.21
N GLY A 118 -33.23 -1.86 -3.26
CA GLY A 118 -34.18 -1.75 -2.14
C GLY A 118 -35.06 -0.50 -2.17
N ASP A 119 -35.97 -0.41 -1.21
CA ASP A 119 -36.95 0.68 -1.13
C ASP A 119 -36.28 2.04 -0.96
N PRO A 120 -36.89 3.15 -1.42
CA PRO A 120 -36.32 4.49 -1.27
C PRO A 120 -35.87 4.83 0.16
N ILE A 121 -36.55 4.28 1.17
CA ILE A 121 -36.26 4.46 2.60
C ILE A 121 -35.10 3.58 3.09
N ARG A 122 -34.95 2.35 2.56
CA ARG A 122 -33.98 1.35 3.02
C ARG A 122 -32.97 0.93 1.94
N ALA A 123 -32.80 1.77 0.93
CA ALA A 123 -31.90 1.50 -0.18
C ALA A 123 -30.45 1.38 0.28
N TYR A 124 -29.72 0.48 -0.37
CA TYR A 124 -28.30 0.24 -0.19
C TYR A 124 -27.62 0.04 -1.54
N THR A 125 -26.32 0.28 -1.60
CA THR A 125 -25.50 0.01 -2.79
C THR A 125 -25.00 -1.43 -2.73
N MET A 126 -25.32 -2.19 -3.77
CA MET A 126 -24.80 -3.53 -4.05
C MET A 126 -23.68 -3.40 -5.08
N TYR A 127 -22.64 -4.22 -4.94
CA TYR A 127 -21.50 -4.26 -5.84
C TYR A 127 -21.36 -5.67 -6.42
N THR A 128 -20.93 -5.75 -7.67
CA THR A 128 -20.56 -7.01 -8.30
C THR A 128 -19.09 -7.29 -8.04
N VAL A 129 -18.81 -8.36 -7.31
CA VAL A 129 -17.45 -8.83 -7.00
C VAL A 129 -17.08 -9.92 -7.99
N HIS A 130 -16.25 -9.59 -8.97
CA HIS A 130 -15.72 -10.56 -9.92
C HIS A 130 -14.45 -11.17 -9.36
N THR A 131 -14.39 -12.50 -9.32
CA THR A 131 -13.24 -13.23 -8.80
C THR A 131 -12.71 -14.17 -9.87
N LYS A 132 -11.40 -14.07 -10.12
CA LYS A 132 -10.63 -15.04 -10.90
C LYS A 132 -9.56 -15.64 -10.00
N THR A 133 -9.48 -16.96 -9.94
CA THR A 133 -8.52 -17.66 -9.08
C THR A 133 -7.98 -18.91 -9.72
N THR A 134 -6.71 -19.20 -9.46
CA THR A 134 -6.07 -20.49 -9.77
C THR A 134 -6.16 -21.48 -8.61
N SER A 135 -6.82 -21.09 -7.51
CA SER A 135 -6.89 -21.92 -6.30
C SER A 135 -7.80 -23.14 -6.48
N PRO A 136 -7.32 -24.35 -6.13
CA PRO A 136 -8.12 -25.56 -6.17
C PRO A 136 -9.19 -25.60 -5.06
N MET A 137 -9.14 -24.67 -4.10
CA MET A 137 -10.15 -24.58 -3.03
C MET A 137 -11.51 -24.07 -3.52
N TYR A 138 -11.58 -23.49 -4.72
CA TYR A 138 -12.81 -22.93 -5.29
C TYR A 138 -13.42 -23.85 -6.34
N LYS A 139 -14.75 -23.86 -6.43
CA LYS A 139 -15.50 -24.71 -7.37
C LYS A 139 -15.31 -24.27 -8.82
N LYS A 140 -15.15 -22.96 -9.03
CA LYS A 140 -15.00 -22.33 -10.35
C LYS A 140 -13.76 -21.44 -10.32
N SER A 141 -13.01 -21.41 -11.42
CA SER A 141 -11.85 -20.52 -11.56
C SER A 141 -12.25 -19.06 -11.86
N THR A 142 -13.47 -18.84 -12.35
CA THR A 142 -14.03 -17.50 -12.58
C THR A 142 -15.50 -17.48 -12.21
N PHE A 143 -15.91 -16.53 -11.38
CA PHE A 143 -17.28 -16.35 -10.92
C PHE A 143 -17.50 -14.92 -10.44
N SER A 144 -18.75 -14.54 -10.23
CA SER A 144 -19.13 -13.22 -9.76
C SER A 144 -20.25 -13.34 -8.74
N VAL A 145 -20.21 -12.52 -7.70
CA VAL A 145 -21.24 -12.49 -6.65
C VAL A 145 -21.63 -11.06 -6.31
N LEU A 146 -22.86 -10.88 -5.85
CA LEU A 146 -23.36 -9.58 -5.40
C LEU A 146 -23.11 -9.42 -3.90
N ARG A 147 -22.47 -8.31 -3.50
CA ARG A 147 -22.14 -7.99 -2.11
C ARG A 147 -22.41 -6.52 -1.80
N ARG A 148 -22.95 -6.23 -0.63
CA ARG A 148 -23.11 -4.85 -0.13
C ARG A 148 -22.02 -4.53 0.89
N TYR A 149 -21.81 -3.24 1.18
CA TYR A 149 -20.79 -2.78 2.13
C TYR A 149 -20.80 -3.52 3.48
N SER A 150 -21.99 -3.76 4.07
CA SER A 150 -22.08 -4.45 5.37
C SER A 150 -21.60 -5.89 5.34
N ASP A 151 -21.59 -6.52 4.16
CA ASP A 151 -21.12 -7.89 3.98
C ASP A 151 -19.58 -7.93 4.06
N PHE A 152 -18.91 -6.92 3.48
CA PHE A 152 -17.47 -6.72 3.62
C PHE A 152 -17.08 -6.40 5.06
N LEU A 153 -17.86 -5.55 5.74
CA LEU A 153 -17.63 -5.24 7.15
C LEU A 153 -17.71 -6.51 8.02
N TRP A 154 -18.73 -7.35 7.78
CA TRP A 154 -18.85 -8.62 8.48
C TRP A 154 -17.67 -9.57 8.22
N LEU A 155 -17.19 -9.63 6.96
CA LEU A 155 -16.00 -10.43 6.61
C LEU A 155 -14.77 -9.92 7.39
N TYR A 156 -14.55 -8.61 7.42
CA TYR A 156 -13.45 -7.99 8.14
C TYR A 156 -13.47 -8.33 9.63
N GLU A 157 -14.62 -8.15 10.30
CA GLU A 157 -14.81 -8.47 11.72
C GLU A 157 -14.56 -9.97 11.98
N THR A 158 -15.09 -10.84 11.11
CA THR A 158 -15.00 -12.29 11.28
C THR A 158 -13.57 -12.79 11.08
N LEU A 159 -12.87 -12.33 10.04
CA LEU A 159 -11.47 -12.69 9.81
C LEU A 159 -10.56 -12.21 10.94
N SER A 160 -10.83 -11.03 11.49
CA SER A 160 -10.07 -10.47 12.62
C SER A 160 -10.26 -11.30 13.89
N MET A 161 -11.47 -11.83 14.12
CA MET A 161 -11.75 -12.73 15.22
C MET A 161 -11.16 -14.13 15.04
N ASN A 162 -11.17 -14.66 13.81
CA ASN A 162 -10.73 -16.02 13.51
C ASN A 162 -9.20 -16.16 13.48
N ASN A 163 -8.49 -15.06 13.16
CA ASN A 163 -7.04 -15.08 12.93
C ASN A 163 -6.32 -14.10 13.87
N PRO A 164 -6.25 -14.38 15.19
CA PRO A 164 -5.55 -13.51 16.13
C PRO A 164 -4.07 -13.38 15.74
N GLY A 165 -3.56 -12.14 15.73
CA GLY A 165 -2.19 -11.84 15.31
C GLY A 165 -1.99 -11.63 13.80
N VAL A 166 -3.04 -11.75 12.99
CA VAL A 166 -2.99 -11.40 11.56
C VAL A 166 -3.61 -10.02 11.35
N VAL A 167 -2.89 -9.12 10.67
CA VAL A 167 -3.42 -7.80 10.29
C VAL A 167 -4.37 -7.97 9.09
N VAL A 168 -5.67 -7.83 9.34
CA VAL A 168 -6.69 -7.86 8.28
C VAL A 168 -6.75 -6.48 7.61
N PRO A 169 -6.66 -6.39 6.27
CA PRO A 169 -6.84 -5.13 5.56
C PRO A 169 -8.16 -4.44 5.92
N PRO A 170 -8.14 -3.18 6.37
CA PRO A 170 -9.34 -2.51 6.82
C PRO A 170 -10.29 -2.16 5.68
N VAL A 171 -11.58 -2.16 5.99
CA VAL A 171 -12.64 -1.72 5.06
C VAL A 171 -12.72 -0.20 5.04
N PRO A 172 -13.15 0.43 3.92
CA PRO A 172 -13.35 1.87 3.87
C PRO A 172 -14.37 2.34 4.91
N ASP A 173 -14.23 3.58 5.39
CA ASP A 173 -15.07 4.08 6.47
C ASP A 173 -16.58 4.02 6.19
N LYS A 174 -17.32 3.74 7.27
CA LYS A 174 -18.76 3.78 7.28
C LYS A 174 -19.24 5.24 7.33
N SER A 175 -19.19 5.95 6.20
CA SER A 175 -19.86 7.26 6.12
C SER A 175 -21.37 7.08 5.89
N PRO A 176 -22.22 7.67 6.76
CA PRO A 176 -23.67 7.75 6.54
C PRO A 176 -24.08 8.90 5.61
N PHE A 177 -23.22 9.91 5.44
CA PHE A 177 -23.46 11.08 4.59
C PHE A 177 -22.97 10.81 3.16
N GLY A 178 -23.72 11.28 2.16
CA GLY A 178 -23.31 11.13 0.75
C GLY A 178 -23.28 9.69 0.24
N ARG A 179 -23.99 8.74 0.87
CA ARG A 179 -23.89 7.30 0.55
C ARG A 179 -24.26 6.90 -0.90
N PHE A 180 -24.91 7.80 -1.63
CA PHE A 180 -25.31 7.64 -3.04
C PHE A 180 -24.62 8.65 -3.96
N ASP A 181 -23.71 9.45 -3.43
CA ASP A 181 -22.90 10.35 -4.22
C ASP A 181 -21.92 9.54 -5.07
N GLU A 182 -21.75 9.91 -6.33
CA GLU A 182 -21.01 9.11 -7.30
C GLU A 182 -19.53 9.01 -6.92
N GLU A 183 -18.92 10.12 -6.49
CA GLU A 183 -17.54 10.17 -6.00
C GLU A 183 -17.36 9.26 -4.79
N PHE A 184 -18.29 9.32 -3.84
CA PHE A 184 -18.26 8.49 -2.64
C PHE A 184 -18.39 7.00 -2.94
N VAL A 185 -19.35 6.64 -3.80
CA VAL A 185 -19.56 5.25 -4.23
C VAL A 185 -18.32 4.72 -4.95
N GLN A 186 -17.71 5.54 -5.80
CA GLN A 186 -16.50 5.18 -6.54
C GLN A 186 -15.28 5.03 -5.61
N GLN A 187 -15.09 5.94 -4.66
CA GLN A 187 -14.05 5.85 -3.64
C GLN A 187 -14.21 4.58 -2.80
N ARG A 188 -15.43 4.32 -2.33
CA ARG A 188 -15.75 3.10 -1.57
C ARG A 188 -15.48 1.84 -2.40
N ARG A 189 -15.90 1.80 -3.66
CA ARG A 189 -15.66 0.67 -4.58
C ARG A 189 -14.16 0.38 -4.69
N MET A 190 -13.33 1.40 -4.93
CA MET A 190 -11.87 1.25 -5.00
C MET A 190 -11.25 0.72 -3.70
N GLY A 191 -11.73 1.20 -2.56
CA GLY A 191 -11.26 0.75 -1.26
C GLY A 191 -11.68 -0.70 -0.95
N LEU A 192 -12.92 -1.08 -1.30
CA LEU A 192 -13.41 -2.45 -1.16
C LEU A 192 -12.63 -3.43 -2.03
N GLU A 193 -12.35 -3.06 -3.28
CA GLU A 193 -11.52 -3.85 -4.21
C GLU A 193 -10.14 -4.13 -3.63
N LYS A 194 -9.47 -3.10 -3.10
CA LYS A 194 -8.14 -3.28 -2.48
C LYS A 194 -8.19 -4.12 -1.22
N CYS A 195 -9.19 -3.91 -0.37
CA CYS A 195 -9.38 -4.68 0.85
C CYS A 195 -9.49 -6.17 0.51
N ILE A 196 -10.43 -6.55 -0.36
CA ILE A 196 -10.65 -7.95 -0.70
C ILE A 196 -9.48 -8.57 -1.47
N GLN A 197 -8.85 -7.81 -2.37
CA GLN A 197 -7.66 -8.26 -3.10
C GLN A 197 -6.49 -8.55 -2.15
N LYS A 198 -6.25 -7.68 -1.15
CA LYS A 198 -5.20 -7.89 -0.13
C LYS A 198 -5.52 -9.06 0.80
N ILE A 199 -6.78 -9.21 1.20
CA ILE A 199 -7.23 -10.37 1.99
C ILE A 199 -6.96 -11.67 1.22
N ALA A 200 -7.34 -11.71 -0.06
CA ALA A 200 -7.17 -12.89 -0.89
C ALA A 200 -5.69 -13.19 -1.22
N SER A 201 -4.82 -12.18 -1.30
CA SER A 201 -3.39 -12.39 -1.52
C SER A 201 -2.62 -12.81 -0.25
N HIS A 202 -3.23 -12.73 0.93
CA HIS A 202 -2.58 -13.10 2.18
C HIS A 202 -2.60 -14.63 2.38
N PRO A 203 -1.45 -15.29 2.59
CA PRO A 203 -1.34 -16.76 2.59
C PRO A 203 -2.13 -17.46 3.70
N VAL A 204 -2.41 -16.75 4.79
CA VAL A 204 -3.24 -17.25 5.91
C VAL A 204 -4.73 -17.01 5.63
N LEU A 205 -5.11 -15.78 5.23
CA LEU A 205 -6.52 -15.40 5.06
C LEU A 205 -7.14 -16.05 3.82
N GLN A 206 -6.34 -16.32 2.79
CA GLN A 206 -6.74 -17.07 1.59
C GLN A 206 -7.34 -18.44 1.89
N LYS A 207 -6.92 -19.09 2.98
CA LYS A 207 -7.36 -20.43 3.37
C LYS A 207 -8.61 -20.42 4.25
N ASP A 208 -9.05 -19.24 4.69
CA ASP A 208 -10.18 -19.09 5.58
C ASP A 208 -11.50 -19.47 4.88
N THR A 209 -12.35 -20.22 5.58
CA THR A 209 -13.65 -20.64 5.06
C THR A 209 -14.64 -19.48 4.94
N ASP A 210 -14.49 -18.42 5.74
CA ASP A 210 -15.26 -17.18 5.66
C ASP A 210 -15.01 -16.42 4.38
N LEU A 211 -13.74 -16.32 3.97
CA LEU A 211 -13.40 -15.71 2.69
C LEU A 211 -13.99 -16.52 1.53
N LYS A 212 -13.88 -17.84 1.57
CA LYS A 212 -14.47 -18.70 0.54
C LYS A 212 -15.99 -18.54 0.45
N MET A 213 -16.68 -18.55 1.59
CA MET A 213 -18.13 -18.32 1.64
C MET A 213 -18.51 -16.94 1.09
N PHE A 214 -17.74 -15.90 1.47
CA PHE A 214 -17.94 -14.54 0.97
C PHE A 214 -17.75 -14.45 -0.54
N LEU A 215 -16.84 -15.21 -1.14
CA LEU A 215 -16.60 -15.14 -2.58
C LEU A 215 -17.54 -16.03 -3.39
N GLU A 216 -17.93 -17.22 -2.90
CA GLU A 216 -18.71 -18.19 -3.70
C GLU A 216 -20.23 -18.19 -3.45
N SER A 217 -20.72 -17.66 -2.32
CA SER A 217 -22.13 -17.83 -1.96
C SER A 217 -23.09 -16.91 -2.74
N ASP A 218 -24.10 -17.48 -3.39
CA ASP A 218 -25.20 -16.71 -3.97
C ASP A 218 -26.23 -16.27 -2.91
N THR A 219 -26.31 -16.97 -1.77
CA THR A 219 -27.29 -16.76 -0.68
C THR A 219 -26.65 -16.21 0.60
N PHE A 220 -25.65 -15.35 0.45
CA PHE A 220 -24.76 -14.92 1.52
C PHE A 220 -25.48 -14.36 2.76
N ALA A 221 -26.56 -13.59 2.58
CA ALA A 221 -27.32 -13.02 3.69
C ALA A 221 -27.94 -14.07 4.63
N LEU A 222 -28.25 -15.27 4.13
CA LEU A 222 -28.73 -16.39 4.94
C LEU A 222 -27.57 -17.11 5.62
N ASP A 223 -26.48 -17.32 4.88
CA ASP A 223 -25.31 -18.02 5.39
C ASP A 223 -24.64 -17.27 6.54
N ILE A 224 -24.59 -15.92 6.49
CA ILE A 224 -24.15 -15.09 7.62
C ILE A 224 -24.98 -15.38 8.87
N LYS A 225 -26.31 -15.53 8.74
CA LYS A 225 -27.18 -15.77 9.90
C LYS A 225 -26.89 -17.13 10.54
N HIS A 226 -26.69 -18.15 9.71
CA HIS A 226 -26.34 -19.48 10.20
C HIS A 226 -24.98 -19.47 10.88
N ARG A 227 -23.96 -18.87 10.25
CA ARG A 227 -22.62 -18.76 10.81
C ARG A 227 -22.59 -17.92 12.09
N LYS A 228 -23.33 -16.81 12.17
CA LYS A 228 -23.46 -16.04 13.42
C LYS A 228 -24.10 -16.85 14.54
N ALA A 229 -25.09 -17.70 14.23
CA ALA A 229 -25.71 -18.59 15.20
C ALA A 229 -24.73 -19.68 15.67
N GLU A 230 -23.94 -20.25 14.75
CA GLU A 230 -22.88 -21.22 15.05
C GLU A 230 -21.79 -20.61 15.94
N ILE A 231 -21.27 -19.43 15.59
CA ILE A 231 -20.29 -18.70 16.42
C ILE A 231 -20.86 -18.39 17.80
N ALA A 232 -22.14 -18.02 17.90
CA ALA A 232 -22.80 -17.76 19.19
C ALA A 232 -23.00 -19.04 20.02
N GLN A 233 -23.14 -20.20 19.38
CA GLN A 233 -23.21 -21.50 20.05
C GLN A 233 -21.82 -21.99 20.48
N GLU A 234 -20.81 -21.90 19.62
CA GLU A 234 -19.43 -22.29 19.90
C GLU A 234 -18.80 -21.43 21.00
N LYS A 235 -19.07 -20.12 21.01
CA LYS A 235 -18.56 -19.19 22.04
C LYS A 235 -19.39 -19.16 23.33
N GLY A 236 -20.36 -20.08 23.50
CA GLY A 236 -21.10 -20.26 24.75
C GLY A 236 -21.93 -19.04 25.16
N GLY A 237 -23.17 -18.98 24.68
CA GLY A 237 -24.14 -17.94 25.04
C GLY A 237 -24.15 -17.59 26.54
N LEU A 238 -24.16 -16.28 26.83
CA LEU A 238 -24.31 -15.64 28.14
C LEU A 238 -23.28 -15.99 29.25
N MET A 239 -22.44 -17.04 29.08
CA MET A 239 -21.52 -17.51 30.13
C MET A 239 -20.08 -16.98 29.99
N ALA A 240 -19.70 -16.41 28.84
CA ALA A 240 -18.41 -15.73 28.67
C ALA A 240 -18.37 -14.31 29.30
N ALA A 241 -19.53 -13.74 29.66
CA ALA A 241 -19.64 -12.38 30.16
C ALA A 241 -19.38 -12.22 31.67
N ILE A 242 -19.33 -13.31 32.44
CA ILE A 242 -19.21 -13.29 33.92
C ILE A 242 -17.79 -13.66 34.40
N GLY A 243 -16.93 -14.21 33.54
CA GLY A 243 -15.60 -14.71 33.91
C GLY A 243 -14.43 -13.71 33.89
N GLN A 244 -14.66 -12.44 33.52
CA GLN A 244 -13.60 -11.45 33.26
C GLN A 244 -13.53 -10.34 34.32
N THR A 245 -13.65 -10.68 35.60
CA THR A 245 -13.36 -9.77 36.74
C THR A 245 -12.13 -10.22 37.54
N ILE A 246 -11.07 -10.65 36.85
CA ILE A 246 -9.72 -10.66 37.45
C ILE A 246 -9.19 -9.22 37.38
N THR A 247 -9.53 -8.47 38.42
CA THR A 247 -8.97 -7.17 38.77
C THR A 247 -7.54 -7.36 39.29
N GLY A 248 -6.59 -7.60 38.38
CA GLY A 248 -5.17 -7.35 38.60
C GLY A 248 -4.77 -6.09 37.83
N PRO A 249 -3.70 -5.38 38.20
CA PRO A 249 -3.14 -4.34 37.34
C PRO A 249 -2.85 -5.00 35.98
N ARG A 250 -3.48 -4.49 34.90
CA ARG A 250 -3.14 -4.90 33.53
C ARG A 250 -1.63 -4.74 33.41
N PHE A 251 -0.93 -5.85 33.29
CA PHE A 251 0.50 -5.84 33.07
C PHE A 251 0.74 -5.22 31.69
N TYR A 252 1.11 -3.95 31.72
CA TYR A 252 1.42 -3.16 30.55
C TYR A 252 2.92 -3.36 30.28
N GLU A 253 3.25 -4.46 29.62
CA GLU A 253 4.60 -4.68 29.12
C GLU A 253 4.75 -3.77 27.89
N THR A 254 5.27 -2.55 28.12
CA THR A 254 5.70 -1.67 27.03
C THR A 254 6.93 -2.29 26.41
N ASP A 255 6.74 -3.06 25.35
CA ASP A 255 7.84 -3.45 24.50
C ASP A 255 8.34 -2.19 23.76
N GLU A 256 9.52 -1.71 24.15
CA GLU A 256 10.16 -0.54 23.56
C GLU A 256 10.26 -0.64 22.03
N TRP A 257 10.34 -1.86 21.48
CA TRP A 257 10.29 -2.07 20.04
C TRP A 257 8.95 -1.64 19.46
N PHE A 258 7.83 -2.02 20.09
CA PHE A 258 6.49 -1.62 19.62
C PHE A 258 6.27 -0.13 19.77
N ASP A 259 6.73 0.49 20.86
CA ASP A 259 6.61 1.94 21.04
C ASP A 259 7.41 2.71 19.99
N LYS A 260 8.64 2.28 19.71
CA LYS A 260 9.48 2.86 18.66
C LYS A 260 8.86 2.64 17.28
N GLN A 261 8.34 1.45 17.02
CA GLN A 261 7.71 1.12 15.74
C GLN A 261 6.42 1.92 15.55
N LYS A 262 5.61 2.08 16.60
CA LYS A 262 4.42 2.93 16.62
C LYS A 262 4.78 4.38 16.33
N ALA A 263 5.77 4.95 17.03
CA ALA A 263 6.22 6.32 16.77
C ALA A 263 6.72 6.54 15.33
N TYR A 264 7.45 5.56 14.77
CA TYR A 264 7.86 5.59 13.36
C TYR A 264 6.66 5.58 12.41
N LEU A 265 5.68 4.73 12.70
CA LEU A 265 4.45 4.59 11.92
C LEU A 265 3.58 5.86 12.00
N ASP A 266 3.44 6.47 13.18
CA ASP A 266 2.73 7.75 13.38
C ASP A 266 3.40 8.89 12.61
N SER A 267 4.75 8.90 12.59
CA SER A 267 5.52 9.87 11.80
C SER A 267 5.29 9.66 10.29
N LEU A 268 5.31 8.40 9.84
CA LEU A 268 5.04 8.06 8.44
C LEU A 268 3.61 8.43 8.05
N GLU A 269 2.61 8.17 8.90
CA GLU A 269 1.24 8.57 8.67
C GLU A 269 1.12 10.09 8.50
N THR A 270 1.79 10.85 9.37
CA THR A 270 1.82 12.32 9.28
C THR A 270 2.41 12.77 7.94
N GLN A 271 3.50 12.15 7.49
CA GLN A 271 4.12 12.44 6.19
C GLN A 271 3.19 12.07 5.03
N LEU A 272 2.54 10.90 5.07
CA LEU A 272 1.60 10.45 4.04
C LEU A 272 0.37 11.35 3.96
N ARG A 273 -0.17 11.81 5.09
CA ARG A 273 -1.25 12.81 5.13
C ARG A 273 -0.80 14.14 4.55
N GLY A 274 0.43 14.57 4.83
CA GLY A 274 1.04 15.74 4.20
C GLY A 274 1.14 15.59 2.68
N LEU A 275 1.57 14.42 2.20
CA LEU A 275 1.66 14.12 0.78
C LEU A 275 0.27 14.13 0.12
N VAL A 276 -0.74 13.49 0.71
CA VAL A 276 -2.12 13.51 0.19
C VAL A 276 -2.63 14.94 0.05
N LYS A 277 -2.41 15.80 1.06
CA LYS A 277 -2.78 17.23 0.99
C LYS A 277 -2.02 17.98 -0.10
N ALA A 278 -0.73 17.72 -0.25
CA ALA A 278 0.08 18.37 -1.28
C ALA A 278 -0.41 17.99 -2.69
N ILE A 279 -0.75 16.72 -2.93
CA ILE A 279 -1.28 16.29 -4.23
C ILE A 279 -2.68 16.88 -4.47
N ASP A 280 -3.54 16.97 -3.46
CA ASP A 280 -4.85 17.63 -3.56
C ASP A 280 -4.72 19.11 -3.98
N ILE A 281 -3.78 19.83 -3.36
CA ILE A 281 -3.43 21.20 -3.77
C ILE A 281 -2.96 21.25 -5.22
N VAL A 282 -2.11 20.33 -5.66
CA VAL A 282 -1.63 20.26 -7.05
C VAL A 282 -2.77 19.97 -8.02
N ALA A 283 -3.67 19.04 -7.68
CA ALA A 283 -4.83 18.71 -8.51
C ALA A 283 -5.74 19.94 -8.67
N LYS A 284 -5.99 20.68 -7.59
CA LYS A 284 -6.74 21.94 -7.63
C LYS A 284 -6.06 23.01 -8.47
N GLN A 285 -4.76 23.24 -8.28
CA GLN A 285 -3.99 24.19 -9.08
C GLN A 285 -4.01 23.83 -10.57
N ARG A 286 -3.95 22.55 -10.94
CA ARG A 286 -4.07 22.11 -12.34
C ARG A 286 -5.44 22.39 -12.93
N ALA A 287 -6.51 22.22 -12.17
CA ALA A 287 -7.86 22.60 -12.61
C ALA A 287 -7.99 24.11 -12.83
N ASP A 288 -7.38 24.93 -11.96
CA ASP A 288 -7.35 26.39 -12.12
C ASP A 288 -6.56 26.79 -13.38
N VAL A 289 -5.40 26.16 -13.62
CA VAL A 289 -4.60 26.40 -14.85
C VAL A 289 -5.37 25.98 -16.11
N ALA A 290 -6.07 24.84 -16.08
CA ALA A 290 -6.89 24.40 -17.20
C ALA A 290 -8.02 25.39 -17.51
N THR A 291 -8.61 25.99 -16.47
CA THR A 291 -9.62 27.04 -16.63
C THR A 291 -9.02 28.29 -17.29
N ALA A 292 -7.88 28.76 -16.78
CA ALA A 292 -7.18 29.92 -17.35
C ALA A 292 -6.73 29.69 -18.81
N ALA A 293 -6.26 28.50 -19.16
CA ALA A 293 -5.90 28.14 -20.54
C ALA A 293 -7.13 28.17 -21.47
N GLY A 294 -8.30 27.73 -20.99
CA GLY A 294 -9.55 27.83 -21.74
C GLY A 294 -9.99 29.27 -21.99
N GLU A 295 -9.92 30.13 -20.97
CA GLU A 295 -10.20 31.57 -21.10
C GLU A 295 -9.24 32.26 -22.07
N PHE A 296 -7.96 31.91 -22.01
CA PHE A 296 -6.94 32.43 -22.93
C PHE A 296 -7.19 32.00 -24.37
N ALA A 297 -7.52 30.74 -24.61
CA ALA A 297 -7.88 30.23 -25.93
C ALA A 297 -9.12 30.96 -26.51
N GLN A 298 -10.11 31.24 -25.66
CA GLN A 298 -11.29 32.01 -26.05
C GLN A 298 -10.92 33.45 -26.43
N ALA A 299 -10.11 34.13 -25.61
CA ALA A 299 -9.65 35.48 -25.89
C ALA A 299 -8.85 35.57 -27.21
N ILE A 300 -8.01 34.58 -27.51
CA ILE A 300 -7.28 34.51 -28.79
C ILE A 300 -8.24 34.32 -29.97
N THR A 301 -9.28 33.48 -29.80
CA THR A 301 -10.29 33.26 -30.84
C THR A 301 -11.06 34.54 -31.13
N GLU A 302 -11.44 35.29 -30.09
CA GLU A 302 -12.11 36.59 -30.22
C GLU A 302 -11.20 37.63 -30.90
N LEU A 303 -9.91 37.65 -30.55
CA LEU A 303 -8.90 38.50 -31.20
C LEU A 303 -8.70 38.15 -32.68
N ALA A 304 -8.70 36.85 -33.02
CA ALA A 304 -8.62 36.39 -34.40
C ALA A 304 -9.86 36.81 -35.23
N GLY A 305 -11.00 37.04 -34.57
CA GLY A 305 -12.21 37.58 -35.18
C GLY A 305 -12.21 39.10 -35.36
N CYS A 306 -11.27 39.83 -34.75
CA CYS A 306 -11.05 41.23 -35.06
C CYS A 306 -10.47 41.36 -36.47
N ASP A 307 -10.58 42.54 -37.10
CA ASP A 307 -10.15 42.76 -38.49
C ASP A 307 -8.61 42.73 -38.61
N VAL A 308 -8.07 41.52 -38.57
CA VAL A 308 -6.64 41.19 -38.59
C VAL A 308 -6.33 40.50 -39.92
N GLY A 309 -5.14 40.73 -40.50
CA GLY A 309 -4.77 40.13 -41.79
C GLY A 309 -4.84 38.59 -41.77
N ASN A 310 -5.27 37.98 -42.89
CA ASN A 310 -5.54 36.54 -43.02
C ASN A 310 -4.44 35.59 -42.47
N GLN A 311 -3.16 35.95 -42.62
CA GLN A 311 -2.03 35.17 -42.09
C GLN A 311 -1.98 35.15 -40.56
N LEU A 312 -2.29 36.28 -39.93
CA LEU A 312 -2.28 36.42 -38.48
C LEU A 312 -3.53 35.76 -37.89
N VAL A 313 -4.69 35.86 -38.54
CA VAL A 313 -5.90 35.10 -38.18
C VAL A 313 -5.63 33.60 -38.17
N SER A 314 -4.95 33.06 -39.19
CA SER A 314 -4.58 31.64 -39.22
C SER A 314 -3.63 31.26 -38.09
N SER A 315 -2.65 32.10 -37.76
CA SER A 315 -1.70 31.85 -36.67
C SER A 315 -2.38 31.90 -35.28
N LEU A 316 -3.28 32.87 -35.08
CA LEU A 316 -4.02 33.02 -33.83
C LEU A 316 -4.99 31.86 -33.61
N ASN A 317 -5.71 31.41 -34.64
CA ASN A 317 -6.54 30.21 -34.53
C ASN A 317 -5.71 28.97 -34.21
N GLY A 318 -4.53 28.81 -34.84
CA GLY A 318 -3.60 27.72 -34.50
C GLY A 318 -3.13 27.77 -33.04
N LEU A 319 -2.86 28.96 -32.50
CA LEU A 319 -2.51 29.13 -31.08
C LEU A 319 -3.68 28.80 -30.15
N ALA A 320 -4.90 29.24 -30.49
CA ALA A 320 -6.11 28.91 -29.73
C ALA A 320 -6.37 27.39 -29.67
N ASP A 321 -6.11 26.68 -30.77
CA ASP A 321 -6.24 25.22 -30.82
C ASP A 321 -5.18 24.51 -29.95
N VAL A 322 -3.95 25.01 -29.90
CA VAL A 322 -2.89 24.50 -29.01
C VAL A 322 -3.28 24.71 -27.54
N GLU A 323 -3.78 25.89 -27.19
CA GLU A 323 -4.22 26.21 -25.82
C GLU A 323 -5.44 25.38 -25.40
N ARG A 324 -6.41 25.15 -26.29
CA ARG A 324 -7.51 24.20 -26.05
C ARG A 324 -7.00 22.78 -25.81
N LYS A 325 -5.98 22.35 -26.56
CA LYS A 325 -5.39 21.04 -26.36
C LYS A 325 -4.64 20.95 -25.03
N ALA A 326 -3.96 22.02 -24.63
CA ALA A 326 -3.31 22.12 -23.32
C ALA A 326 -4.34 22.04 -22.17
N GLN A 327 -5.45 22.77 -22.28
CA GLN A 327 -6.57 22.68 -21.34
C GLN A 327 -7.11 21.25 -21.19
N GLU A 328 -7.37 20.56 -22.30
CA GLU A 328 -7.89 19.20 -22.29
C GLU A 328 -6.92 18.23 -21.58
N LEU A 329 -5.63 18.32 -21.91
CA LEU A 329 -4.58 17.50 -21.29
C LEU A 329 -4.46 17.75 -19.79
N GLN A 330 -4.51 19.02 -19.37
CA GLN A 330 -4.44 19.38 -17.94
C GLN A 330 -5.65 18.85 -17.18
N ASN A 331 -6.86 18.91 -17.74
CA ASN A 331 -8.06 18.32 -17.14
C ASN A 331 -7.96 16.80 -17.00
N ILE A 332 -7.48 16.11 -18.04
CA ILE A 332 -7.25 14.66 -17.99
C ILE A 332 -6.24 14.34 -16.89
N GLN A 333 -5.14 15.09 -16.82
CA GLN A 333 -4.08 14.81 -15.86
C GLN A 333 -4.51 15.13 -14.41
N ALA A 334 -5.29 16.19 -14.19
CA ALA A 334 -5.88 16.48 -12.88
C ALA A 334 -6.83 15.35 -12.44
N SER A 335 -7.66 14.83 -13.34
CA SER A 335 -8.55 13.69 -13.06
C SER A 335 -7.77 12.42 -12.72
N GLN A 336 -6.69 12.13 -13.46
CA GLN A 336 -5.81 10.99 -13.18
C GLN A 336 -5.07 11.12 -11.84
N ASP A 337 -4.63 12.33 -11.49
CA ASP A 337 -3.99 12.60 -10.21
C ASP A 337 -4.97 12.31 -9.06
N VAL A 338 -6.22 12.77 -9.16
CA VAL A 338 -7.26 12.48 -8.15
C VAL A 338 -7.52 10.98 -8.02
N ILE A 339 -7.64 10.24 -9.14
CA ILE A 339 -7.82 8.79 -9.08
C ILE A 339 -6.62 8.11 -8.41
N THR A 340 -5.41 8.57 -8.71
CA THR A 340 -4.18 8.07 -8.09
C THR A 340 -4.15 8.39 -6.60
N ILE A 341 -4.55 9.60 -6.18
CA ILE A 341 -4.71 9.98 -4.77
C ILE A 341 -5.74 9.11 -4.07
N LEU A 342 -6.92 8.90 -4.66
CA LEU A 342 -7.92 8.01 -4.08
C LEU A 342 -7.38 6.58 -4.00
N ALA A 343 -6.51 6.22 -4.94
CA ALA A 343 -5.90 4.92 -4.95
C ALA A 343 -4.82 4.74 -3.87
N THR A 344 -4.00 5.75 -3.61
CA THR A 344 -2.91 5.68 -2.64
C THR A 344 -3.29 6.19 -1.26
N GLY A 345 -4.19 7.17 -1.17
CA GLY A 345 -4.57 7.90 0.04
C GLY A 345 -5.64 7.21 0.90
N SER A 346 -6.30 6.16 0.40
CA SER A 346 -7.10 5.27 1.24
C SER A 346 -6.17 4.29 1.96
N PHE A 347 -5.41 4.80 2.91
CA PHE A 347 -4.75 4.00 3.95
C PHE A 347 -5.63 4.07 5.22
N PRO A 348 -6.56 3.13 5.44
CA PRO A 348 -7.03 2.86 6.80
C PRO A 348 -6.02 2.01 7.59
N ALA A 349 -4.76 1.91 7.15
CA ALA A 349 -3.76 0.98 7.66
C ALA A 349 -3.32 1.20 9.12
N PHE A 350 -3.80 2.25 9.79
CA PHE A 350 -3.35 2.61 11.14
C PHE A 350 -4.40 2.50 12.25
N ASP A 351 -5.68 2.36 11.92
CA ASP A 351 -6.73 2.16 12.95
C ASP A 351 -6.69 0.76 13.59
N LEU A 352 -5.76 -0.09 13.15
CA LEU A 352 -5.55 -1.47 13.63
C LEU A 352 -4.38 -1.63 14.61
N MET A 353 -3.56 -0.61 14.84
CA MET A 353 -2.47 -0.66 15.84
C MET A 353 -2.76 0.15 17.11
N CYS A 354 -3.86 0.89 17.13
CA CYS A 354 -4.42 1.56 18.31
C CYS A 354 -5.83 1.05 18.60
N GLY A 355 -5.97 -0.26 18.81
CA GLY A 355 -7.15 -0.80 19.48
C GLY A 355 -7.00 -0.59 20.99
N ASP A 356 -7.66 0.44 21.53
CA ASP A 356 -8.08 0.49 22.94
C ASP A 356 -9.29 -0.42 23.18
#